data_AF-A0A094DRX9-F1
#
_entry.id   AF-A0A094DRX9-F1
#
_cell.length_a   1.000
_cell.length_b   1.000
_cell.length_c   1.000
_cell.angle_alpha   90.00
_cell.angle_beta   90.00
_cell.angle_gamma   90.00
#
_symmetry.space_group_name_H-M   'P 1'
#
loop_
_entity.id
_entity.type
_entity.pdbx_description
1 polymer ?
#
loop_
_entity_poly.entity_id
_entity_poly.type
_entity_poly.pdbx_seq_one_letter_code
_entity_poly.pdbx_strand_id
1 'polypeptide(L)'
;MLIGFSHPDAAIVLTCLSYYYGGLSDQQIHASFEALLQSDYAMEEYARWVKDAPGLPVAFRVVSGVNLSNVEQCRRDVFGPLRSAKSIIDFYMANIVFPKEMKEFPNKLSSSGWDIAQEKAHPTTGFSGTNDSRYILPLSIAQCELLPQLPTNAKVLGCLLRPENSFVDIRQISNIGVLDAKSLLQMALSLEHPVRVILDVGAQVLELQNEEMVRKWLFLVLDSTAQAAIFFDRHNELCVLSRDRTVELFLTSPFAKQMDKCIVFLSGANLIGTHLDLPEDSMAIVTLGPGLTKDRLMQGNF
;
A
#
# COMPACT_ATOMS: atom_id res chain seq x y z
N MET A 1 3.26 -3.51 -12.22
CA MET A 1 4.06 -4.71 -11.85
C MET A 1 3.42 -5.33 -10.60
N LEU A 2 2.26 -5.98 -10.75
CA LEU A 2 1.53 -6.67 -9.67
C LEU A 2 1.16 -8.10 -10.06
N ILE A 3 1.88 -8.65 -11.04
CA ILE A 3 1.76 -10.05 -11.46
C ILE A 3 2.93 -10.76 -10.81
N GLY A 4 2.73 -11.38 -9.64
CA GLY A 4 3.85 -12.07 -8.98
C GLY A 4 3.52 -12.87 -7.73
N PHE A 5 2.41 -12.60 -7.05
CA PHE A 5 2.03 -13.34 -5.84
C PHE A 5 0.84 -14.30 -6.02
N SER A 6 0.20 -14.29 -7.20
CA SER A 6 -0.92 -15.19 -7.51
C SER A 6 -0.49 -16.53 -8.12
N HIS A 7 0.81 -16.76 -8.28
CA HIS A 7 1.31 -18.03 -8.79
C HIS A 7 1.29 -19.07 -7.65
N PRO A 8 0.66 -20.24 -7.83
CA PRO A 8 0.57 -21.26 -6.79
C PRO A 8 1.95 -21.63 -6.24
N ASP A 9 2.96 -21.74 -7.11
CA ASP A 9 4.34 -22.03 -6.70
C ASP A 9 4.92 -21.00 -5.72
N ALA A 10 4.63 -19.71 -5.91
CA ALA A 10 5.08 -18.67 -4.99
C ALA A 10 4.42 -18.84 -3.61
N ALA A 11 3.11 -19.15 -3.58
CA ALA A 11 2.39 -19.41 -2.34
C ALA A 11 2.91 -20.67 -1.62
N ILE A 12 3.23 -21.74 -2.36
CA ILE A 12 3.82 -22.98 -1.81
C ILE A 12 5.18 -22.67 -1.19
N VAL A 13 6.08 -22.01 -1.93
CA VAL A 13 7.43 -21.67 -1.46
C VAL A 13 7.37 -20.76 -0.24
N LEU A 14 6.53 -19.72 -0.25
CA LEU A 14 6.38 -18.82 0.90
C LEU A 14 5.78 -19.53 2.11
N THR A 15 4.86 -20.48 1.91
CA THR A 15 4.31 -21.32 2.99
C THR A 15 5.42 -22.18 3.61
N CYS A 16 6.20 -22.87 2.78
CA CYS A 16 7.36 -23.66 3.23
C CYS A 16 8.34 -22.80 4.03
N LEU A 17 8.74 -21.64 3.50
CA LEU A 17 9.67 -20.73 4.17
C LEU A 17 9.10 -20.24 5.51
N SER A 18 7.82 -19.86 5.54
CA SER A 18 7.14 -19.43 6.77
C SER A 18 7.25 -20.49 7.88
N TYR A 19 6.96 -21.75 7.57
CA TYR A 19 7.07 -22.83 8.55
C TYR A 19 8.51 -23.21 8.90
N TYR A 20 9.44 -23.21 7.93
CA TYR A 20 10.84 -23.51 8.22
C TYR A 20 11.51 -22.45 9.11
N TYR A 21 11.16 -21.17 8.94
CA TYR A 21 11.73 -20.10 9.75
C TYR A 21 10.94 -19.85 11.05
N GLY A 22 9.62 -19.99 11.03
CA GLY A 22 8.76 -19.75 12.19
C GLY A 22 8.63 -20.96 13.13
N GLY A 23 8.84 -22.17 12.62
CA GLY A 23 8.54 -23.42 13.33
C GLY A 23 7.04 -23.64 13.52
N LEU A 24 6.69 -24.74 14.19
CA LEU A 24 5.30 -25.09 14.49
C LEU A 24 4.85 -24.51 15.83
N SER A 25 3.58 -24.14 15.97
CA SER A 25 2.98 -23.85 17.28
C SER A 25 2.72 -25.14 18.07
N ASP A 26 2.47 -25.05 19.39
CA ASP A 26 2.18 -26.22 20.23
C ASP A 26 0.96 -27.00 19.72
N GLN A 27 -0.07 -26.27 19.27
CA GLN A 27 -1.27 -26.85 18.69
C GLN A 27 -0.97 -27.57 17.37
N GLN A 28 -0.06 -27.03 16.55
CA GLN A 28 0.33 -27.65 15.28
C GLN A 28 1.17 -28.91 15.51
N ILE A 29 2.06 -28.90 16.51
CA ILE A 29 2.81 -30.09 16.92
C ILE A 29 1.85 -31.16 17.45
N HIS A 30 0.89 -30.77 18.29
CA HIS A 30 -0.13 -31.70 18.79
C HIS A 30 -0.94 -32.33 17.65
N ALA A 31 -1.41 -31.52 16.68
CA ALA A 31 -2.12 -32.01 15.51
C ALA A 31 -1.25 -32.97 14.66
N SER A 32 0.04 -32.70 14.52
CA SER A 32 0.98 -33.62 13.88
C SER A 32 1.04 -34.98 14.59
N PHE A 33 1.05 -34.99 15.93
CA PHE A 33 1.03 -36.24 16.69
C PHE A 33 -0.29 -37.00 16.53
N GLU A 34 -1.44 -36.31 16.53
CA GLU A 34 -2.74 -36.94 16.28
C GLU A 34 -2.78 -37.60 14.89
N ALA A 35 -2.27 -36.92 13.86
CA ALA A 35 -2.17 -37.48 12.51
C ALA A 35 -1.15 -38.62 12.41
N LEU A 36 -0.02 -38.52 13.12
CA LEU A 36 1.01 -39.56 13.16
C LEU A 36 0.47 -40.86 13.77
N LEU A 37 -0.29 -40.77 14.88
CA LEU A 37 -0.84 -41.95 15.56
C LEU A 37 -1.91 -42.68 14.73
N GLN A 38 -2.46 -42.03 13.69
CA GLN A 38 -3.37 -42.63 12.73
C GLN A 38 -2.64 -43.22 11.51
N SER A 39 -1.31 -43.02 11.39
CA SER A 39 -0.51 -43.48 10.25
C SER A 39 0.03 -44.90 10.44
N ASP A 40 0.00 -45.69 9.37
CA ASP A 40 0.60 -47.04 9.34
C ASP A 40 2.14 -47.04 9.50
N TYR A 41 2.79 -45.88 9.31
CA TYR A 41 4.25 -45.72 9.37
C TYR A 41 4.70 -44.80 10.52
N ALA A 42 3.93 -44.78 11.61
CA ALA A 42 4.15 -43.89 12.74
C ALA A 42 5.56 -44.01 13.34
N MET A 43 6.10 -45.24 13.41
CA MET A 43 7.43 -45.48 13.99
C MET A 43 8.55 -44.92 13.11
N GLU A 44 8.48 -45.15 11.81
CA GLU A 44 9.46 -44.68 10.83
C GLU A 44 9.46 -43.15 10.75
N GLU A 45 8.29 -42.53 10.78
CA GLU A 45 8.20 -41.07 10.75
C GLU A 45 8.67 -40.44 12.06
N TYR A 46 8.28 -41.01 13.20
CA TYR A 46 8.75 -40.51 14.48
C TYR A 46 10.28 -40.59 14.61
N ALA A 47 10.90 -41.66 14.08
CA ALA A 47 12.35 -41.78 14.07
C ALA A 47 13.03 -40.64 13.29
N ARG A 48 12.41 -40.12 12.22
CA ARG A 48 12.91 -38.94 11.50
C ARG A 48 12.77 -37.67 12.35
N TRP A 49 11.64 -37.51 13.06
CA TRP A 49 11.43 -36.41 14.00
C TRP A 49 12.47 -36.36 15.10
N VAL A 50 12.81 -37.52 15.66
CA VAL A 50 13.85 -37.66 16.68
C VAL A 50 15.24 -37.32 16.11
N LYS A 51 15.53 -37.71 14.87
CA LYS A 51 16.81 -37.42 14.20
C LYS A 51 17.04 -35.91 14.04
N ASP A 52 15.98 -35.17 13.70
CA ASP A 52 16.04 -33.72 13.50
C ASP A 52 15.87 -32.93 14.82
N ALA A 53 15.62 -33.60 15.94
CA ALA A 53 15.43 -33.02 17.27
C ALA A 53 16.44 -33.56 18.30
N PRO A 54 17.74 -33.22 18.19
CA PRO A 54 18.78 -33.76 19.08
C PRO A 54 18.57 -33.39 20.56
N GLY A 55 17.87 -32.29 20.82
CA GLY A 55 17.51 -31.82 22.17
C GLY A 55 16.38 -32.61 22.83
N LEU A 56 15.77 -33.59 22.13
CA LEU A 56 14.68 -34.39 22.68
C LEU A 56 15.21 -35.40 23.74
N PRO A 57 14.66 -35.40 24.98
CA PRO A 57 15.07 -36.32 26.03
C PRO A 57 14.90 -37.79 25.62
N VAL A 58 15.80 -38.66 26.10
CA VAL A 58 15.83 -40.09 25.73
C VAL A 58 14.49 -40.79 25.98
N ALA A 59 13.79 -40.43 27.06
CA ALA A 59 12.48 -40.98 27.41
C ALA A 59 11.41 -40.75 26.33
N PHE A 60 11.54 -39.68 25.54
CA PHE A 60 10.60 -39.31 24.48
C PHE A 60 11.11 -39.68 23.09
N ARG A 61 12.21 -40.42 22.95
CA ARG A 61 12.71 -40.83 21.62
C ARG A 61 11.94 -42.02 21.02
N VAL A 62 11.03 -42.60 21.79
CA VAL A 62 10.11 -43.64 21.33
C VAL A 62 8.70 -43.07 21.41
N VAL A 63 7.91 -43.24 20.35
CA VAL A 63 6.57 -42.62 20.23
C VAL A 63 5.64 -43.03 21.38
N SER A 64 5.74 -44.28 21.86
CA SER A 64 4.97 -44.79 23.00
C SER A 64 5.33 -44.13 24.35
N GLY A 65 6.48 -43.45 24.43
CA GLY A 65 6.90 -42.68 25.60
C GLY A 65 6.26 -41.29 25.68
N VAL A 66 5.60 -40.82 24.61
CA VAL A 66 4.92 -39.51 24.58
C VAL A 66 3.46 -39.69 24.99
N ASN A 67 3.08 -39.11 26.13
CA ASN A 67 1.69 -39.07 26.59
C ASN A 67 1.05 -37.73 26.23
N LEU A 68 0.31 -37.68 25.10
CA LEU A 68 -0.35 -36.46 24.61
C LEU A 68 -1.42 -35.92 25.57
N SER A 69 -1.98 -36.74 26.45
CA SER A 69 -2.93 -36.27 27.47
C SER A 69 -2.28 -35.41 28.55
N ASN A 70 -0.94 -35.48 28.70
CA ASN A 70 -0.19 -34.65 29.63
C ASN A 70 0.40 -33.42 28.91
N VAL A 71 -0.48 -32.47 28.59
CA VAL A 71 -0.15 -31.26 27.81
C VAL A 71 1.02 -30.47 28.41
N GLU A 72 1.09 -30.35 29.74
CA GLU A 72 2.18 -29.61 30.41
C GLU A 72 3.54 -30.28 30.24
N GLN A 73 3.61 -31.61 30.33
CA GLN A 73 4.84 -32.36 30.07
C GLN A 73 5.24 -32.26 28.60
N CYS A 74 4.28 -32.41 27.68
CA CYS A 74 4.53 -32.27 26.26
C CYS A 74 5.08 -30.88 25.93
N ARG A 75 4.48 -29.81 26.47
CA ARG A 75 4.92 -28.44 26.23
C ARG A 75 6.34 -28.19 26.74
N ARG A 76 6.66 -28.70 27.93
CA ARG A 76 7.96 -28.50 28.58
C ARG A 76 9.07 -29.32 27.93
N ASP A 77 8.82 -30.60 27.68
CA ASP A 77 9.90 -31.57 27.41
C ASP A 77 9.92 -32.09 25.96
N VAL A 78 8.84 -31.93 25.19
CA VAL A 78 8.68 -32.54 23.86
C VAL A 78 8.52 -31.50 22.74
N PHE A 79 7.67 -30.50 22.93
CA PHE A 79 7.32 -29.55 21.86
C PHE A 79 8.45 -28.57 21.55
N GLY A 80 9.21 -28.13 22.55
CA GLY A 80 10.36 -27.24 22.35
C GLY A 80 11.38 -27.80 21.35
N PRO A 81 11.95 -29.01 21.59
CA PRO A 81 12.90 -29.63 20.66
C PRO A 81 12.34 -29.94 19.27
N LEU A 82 11.04 -30.24 19.16
CA LEU A 82 10.39 -30.57 17.89
C LEU A 82 9.98 -29.34 17.08
N ARG A 83 9.81 -28.17 17.70
CA ARG A 83 9.27 -26.95 17.05
C ARG A 83 9.96 -26.58 15.74
N SER A 84 11.27 -26.74 15.70
CA SER A 84 12.12 -26.37 14.56
C SER A 84 12.71 -27.58 13.84
N ALA A 85 12.32 -28.80 14.23
CA ALA A 85 12.78 -30.01 13.57
C ALA A 85 12.16 -30.10 12.17
N LYS A 86 13.00 -30.21 11.14
CA LYS A 86 12.55 -30.12 9.75
C LYS A 86 11.53 -31.21 9.41
N SER A 87 11.78 -32.45 9.83
CA SER A 87 10.90 -33.57 9.49
C SER A 87 9.47 -33.47 10.04
N ILE A 88 9.24 -32.87 11.23
CA ILE A 88 7.86 -32.67 11.73
C ILE A 88 7.19 -31.49 11.01
N ILE A 89 7.97 -30.46 10.63
CA ILE A 89 7.47 -29.37 9.79
C ILE A 89 7.05 -29.91 8.42
N ASP A 90 7.88 -30.74 7.79
CA ASP A 90 7.58 -31.43 6.53
C ASP A 90 6.30 -32.28 6.66
N PHE A 91 6.21 -33.06 7.74
CA PHE A 91 5.04 -33.91 8.01
C PHE A 91 3.77 -33.08 8.19
N TYR A 92 3.82 -31.99 8.98
CA TYR A 92 2.70 -31.11 9.20
C TYR A 92 2.21 -30.48 7.89
N MET A 93 3.13 -29.97 7.09
CA MET A 93 2.79 -29.37 5.80
C MET A 93 2.19 -30.40 4.83
N ALA A 94 2.81 -31.59 4.71
CA ALA A 94 2.40 -32.62 3.77
C ALA A 94 1.07 -33.30 4.13
N ASN A 95 0.78 -33.47 5.42
CA ASN A 95 -0.39 -34.25 5.86
C ASN A 95 -1.56 -33.39 6.35
N ILE A 96 -1.33 -32.12 6.70
CA ILE A 96 -2.36 -31.25 7.27
C ILE A 96 -2.57 -30.00 6.43
N VAL A 97 -1.51 -29.22 6.15
CA VAL A 97 -1.65 -27.94 5.46
C VAL A 97 -2.00 -28.13 3.99
N PHE A 98 -1.14 -28.80 3.22
CA PHE A 98 -1.32 -28.92 1.77
C PHE A 98 -2.55 -29.73 1.36
N PRO A 99 -2.92 -30.85 2.01
CA PRO A 99 -4.17 -31.54 1.69
C PRO A 99 -5.42 -30.68 1.89
N LYS A 100 -5.37 -29.76 2.86
CA LYS A 100 -6.49 -28.85 3.14
C LYS A 100 -6.52 -27.65 2.20
N GLU A 101 -5.37 -27.00 2.00
CA GLU A 101 -5.27 -25.69 1.35
C GLU A 101 -4.88 -25.76 -0.14
N MET A 102 -4.24 -26.84 -0.59
CA MET A 102 -3.84 -27.05 -2.00
C MET A 102 -4.81 -27.97 -2.74
N LYS A 103 -6.09 -27.61 -2.72
CA LYS A 103 -7.09 -28.34 -3.52
C LYS A 103 -7.05 -27.89 -4.97
N GLU A 104 -6.85 -28.83 -5.86
CA GLU A 104 -6.99 -28.61 -7.30
C GLU A 104 -8.46 -28.76 -7.71
N PHE A 105 -8.92 -27.86 -8.55
CA PHE A 105 -10.22 -27.94 -9.20
C PHE A 105 -10.00 -28.05 -10.70
N PRO A 106 -10.79 -28.85 -11.43
CA PRO A 106 -10.64 -29.03 -12.87
C PRO A 106 -10.83 -27.74 -13.66
N ASN A 107 -11.57 -26.77 -13.08
CA ASN A 107 -11.78 -25.46 -13.64
C ASN A 107 -11.49 -24.39 -12.59
N LYS A 108 -10.74 -23.36 -12.99
CA LYS A 108 -10.52 -22.14 -12.19
C LYS A 108 -11.28 -21.00 -12.86
N LEU A 109 -12.24 -20.42 -12.14
CA LEU A 109 -12.79 -19.12 -12.53
C LEU A 109 -11.68 -18.08 -12.30
N SER A 110 -11.16 -17.54 -13.39
CA SER A 110 -10.15 -16.49 -13.36
C SER A 110 -10.70 -15.29 -14.11
N SER A 111 -10.45 -14.10 -13.57
CA SER A 111 -10.71 -12.85 -14.27
C SER A 111 -9.48 -11.95 -14.16
N SER A 112 -9.20 -11.23 -15.23
CA SER A 112 -8.16 -10.25 -15.40
C SER A 112 -8.78 -8.97 -15.96
N GLY A 113 -8.06 -7.85 -15.84
CA GLY A 113 -8.50 -6.59 -16.46
C GLY A 113 -8.70 -6.69 -17.98
N TRP A 114 -8.07 -7.67 -18.64
CA TRP A 114 -8.28 -7.93 -20.07
C TRP A 114 -9.68 -8.49 -20.37
N ASP A 115 -10.28 -9.22 -19.45
CA ASP A 115 -11.63 -9.77 -19.61
C ASP A 115 -12.70 -8.66 -19.59
N ILE A 116 -12.37 -7.47 -19.07
CA ILE A 116 -13.23 -6.29 -19.17
C ILE A 116 -13.41 -5.89 -20.63
N ALA A 117 -12.31 -5.88 -21.39
CA ALA A 117 -12.29 -5.46 -22.79
C ALA A 117 -12.60 -6.58 -23.79
N GLN A 118 -12.84 -7.82 -23.35
CA GLN A 118 -13.25 -8.89 -24.25
C GLN A 118 -14.55 -8.54 -24.98
N GLU A 119 -14.65 -8.90 -26.25
CA GLU A 119 -15.90 -8.78 -27.01
C GLU A 119 -17.02 -9.58 -26.34
N LYS A 120 -18.16 -8.92 -26.14
CA LYS A 120 -19.33 -9.44 -25.42
C LYS A 120 -20.58 -9.19 -26.24
N ALA A 121 -21.65 -9.91 -25.90
CA ALA A 121 -22.97 -9.72 -26.52
C ALA A 121 -23.50 -8.28 -26.38
N HIS A 122 -23.11 -7.58 -25.30
CA HIS A 122 -23.47 -6.19 -25.06
C HIS A 122 -22.24 -5.29 -25.15
N PRO A 123 -22.37 -4.07 -25.70
CA PRO A 123 -21.28 -3.11 -25.76
C PRO A 123 -20.71 -2.82 -24.38
N THR A 124 -19.38 -2.86 -24.27
CA THR A 124 -18.67 -2.38 -23.08
C THR A 124 -18.33 -0.91 -23.32
N THR A 125 -18.90 -0.03 -22.51
CA THR A 125 -18.61 1.41 -22.54
C THR A 125 -18.06 1.85 -21.19
N GLY A 126 -17.20 2.87 -21.21
CA GLY A 126 -16.59 3.41 -20.01
C GLY A 126 -16.07 4.82 -20.26
N PHE A 127 -15.84 5.55 -19.17
CA PHE A 127 -15.24 6.88 -19.23
C PHE A 127 -13.73 6.77 -19.08
N SER A 128 -13.02 7.09 -20.15
CA SER A 128 -11.59 7.31 -20.10
C SER A 128 -11.36 8.70 -19.50
N GLY A 129 -10.84 8.77 -18.28
CA GLY A 129 -10.60 10.05 -17.59
C GLY A 129 -9.62 10.98 -18.30
N THR A 130 -8.80 10.47 -19.23
CA THR A 130 -7.75 11.23 -19.93
C THR A 130 -7.60 10.78 -21.39
N ASN A 131 -7.50 11.71 -22.34
CA ASN A 131 -7.38 11.39 -23.77
C ASN A 131 -6.02 10.75 -24.14
N ASP A 132 -4.96 11.02 -23.38
CA ASP A 132 -3.61 10.62 -23.80
C ASP A 132 -3.37 9.10 -23.69
N SER A 133 -4.19 8.39 -22.91
CA SER A 133 -4.16 6.93 -22.76
C SER A 133 -4.78 6.16 -23.94
N ARG A 134 -5.33 6.85 -24.95
CA ARG A 134 -6.00 6.20 -26.10
C ARG A 134 -5.14 5.19 -26.85
N TYR A 135 -3.83 5.41 -26.85
CA TYR A 135 -2.87 4.57 -27.58
C TYR A 135 -2.55 3.24 -26.87
N ILE A 136 -2.93 3.11 -25.60
CA ILE A 136 -2.71 1.91 -24.79
C ILE A 136 -4.03 1.18 -24.49
N LEU A 137 -5.14 1.61 -25.09
CA LEU A 137 -6.41 0.92 -24.96
C LEU A 137 -6.34 -0.47 -25.61
N PRO A 138 -7.05 -1.47 -25.05
CA PRO A 138 -7.22 -2.76 -25.70
C PRO A 138 -7.80 -2.60 -27.11
N LEU A 139 -7.38 -3.45 -28.06
CA LEU A 139 -7.74 -3.34 -29.48
C LEU A 139 -9.26 -3.37 -29.75
N SER A 140 -10.03 -4.01 -28.88
CA SER A 140 -11.50 -4.09 -28.91
C SER A 140 -12.20 -2.81 -28.40
N ILE A 141 -11.46 -1.88 -27.79
CA ILE A 141 -11.97 -0.64 -27.22
C ILE A 141 -11.54 0.52 -28.11
N ALA A 142 -12.53 1.17 -28.73
CA ALA A 142 -12.33 2.43 -29.44
C ALA A 142 -12.76 3.61 -28.58
N GLN A 143 -11.98 4.68 -28.60
CA GLN A 143 -12.39 5.93 -27.98
C GLN A 143 -13.46 6.62 -28.84
N CYS A 144 -14.59 6.96 -28.21
CA CYS A 144 -15.65 7.74 -28.85
C CYS A 144 -15.47 9.21 -28.47
N GLU A 145 -15.08 10.06 -29.43
CA GLU A 145 -14.98 11.50 -29.22
C GLU A 145 -16.34 12.16 -29.46
N LEU A 146 -16.99 12.60 -28.38
CA LEU A 146 -18.24 13.34 -28.47
C LEU A 146 -17.94 14.81 -28.81
N LEU A 147 -18.61 15.36 -29.85
CA LEU A 147 -18.43 16.75 -30.28
C LEU A 147 -18.48 17.78 -29.13
N PRO A 148 -19.41 17.68 -28.14
CA PRO A 148 -19.44 18.62 -27.01
C PRO A 148 -18.20 18.56 -26.09
N GLN A 149 -17.46 17.44 -26.11
CA GLN A 149 -16.31 17.20 -25.24
C GLN A 149 -14.97 17.51 -25.90
N LEU A 150 -14.91 17.72 -27.22
CA LEU A 150 -13.68 18.09 -27.93
C LEU A 150 -12.93 19.29 -27.32
N PRO A 151 -13.60 20.36 -26.84
CA PRO A 151 -12.89 21.51 -26.30
C PRO A 151 -12.29 21.28 -24.90
N THR A 152 -12.59 20.17 -24.21
CA THR A 152 -12.20 19.95 -22.80
C THR A 152 -10.68 20.00 -22.60
N ASN A 153 -9.91 19.35 -23.47
CA ASN A 153 -8.45 19.41 -23.46
C ASN A 153 -7.91 20.84 -23.64
N ALA A 154 -8.55 21.63 -24.51
CA ALA A 154 -8.16 23.02 -24.74
C ALA A 154 -8.53 23.93 -23.55
N LYS A 155 -9.68 23.69 -22.91
CA LYS A 155 -10.11 24.43 -21.70
C LYS A 155 -9.13 24.23 -20.55
N VAL A 156 -8.66 22.99 -20.37
CA VAL A 156 -7.62 22.58 -19.42
C VAL A 156 -6.32 23.37 -19.62
N LEU A 157 -5.82 23.47 -20.86
CA LEU A 157 -4.66 24.32 -21.17
C LEU A 157 -4.96 25.81 -20.96
N GLY A 158 -6.18 26.24 -21.28
CA GLY A 158 -6.65 27.59 -21.02
C GLY A 158 -6.60 27.95 -19.54
N CYS A 159 -6.92 27.02 -18.63
CA CYS A 159 -6.78 27.22 -17.19
C CYS A 159 -5.31 27.37 -16.76
N LEU A 160 -4.40 26.54 -17.30
CA LEU A 160 -2.97 26.62 -17.00
C LEU A 160 -2.33 27.94 -17.44
N LEU A 161 -2.72 28.44 -18.61
CA LEU A 161 -2.14 29.64 -19.24
C LEU A 161 -2.81 30.94 -18.79
N ARG A 162 -3.68 30.88 -17.77
CA ARG A 162 -4.30 32.06 -17.19
C ARG A 162 -3.25 33.01 -16.61
N PRO A 163 -3.41 34.34 -16.77
CA PRO A 163 -2.44 35.32 -16.32
C PRO A 163 -2.24 35.34 -14.80
N GLU A 164 -3.21 34.84 -14.04
CA GLU A 164 -3.11 34.69 -12.57
C GLU A 164 -2.11 33.61 -12.15
N ASN A 165 -1.81 32.65 -13.04
CA ASN A 165 -0.81 31.63 -12.78
C ASN A 165 0.58 32.20 -13.05
N SER A 166 1.49 31.99 -12.10
CA SER A 166 2.90 32.37 -12.24
C SER A 166 3.80 31.14 -12.20
N PHE A 167 4.94 31.24 -12.88
CA PHE A 167 5.97 30.22 -12.88
C PHE A 167 7.19 30.74 -12.14
N VAL A 168 7.69 29.95 -11.20
CA VAL A 168 8.88 30.27 -10.42
C VAL A 168 9.99 29.30 -10.80
N ASP A 169 11.09 29.84 -11.34
CA ASP A 169 12.27 29.05 -11.66
C ASP A 169 13.07 28.78 -10.39
N ILE A 170 13.26 27.51 -10.09
CA ILE A 170 13.97 27.08 -8.88
C ILE A 170 15.39 27.61 -8.75
N ARG A 171 16.06 27.88 -9.88
CA ARG A 171 17.42 28.42 -9.90
C ARG A 171 17.50 29.81 -9.29
N GLN A 172 16.36 30.49 -9.14
CA GLN A 172 16.25 31.78 -8.47
C GLN A 172 16.18 31.64 -6.93
N ILE A 173 15.92 30.44 -6.41
CA ILE A 173 15.63 30.19 -5.00
C ILE A 173 16.67 29.24 -4.37
N SER A 174 17.15 28.27 -5.12
CA SER A 174 18.14 27.29 -4.68
C SER A 174 19.46 27.49 -5.42
N ASN A 175 20.53 27.78 -4.67
CA ASN A 175 21.89 27.91 -5.20
C ASN A 175 22.41 26.62 -5.86
N ILE A 176 21.80 25.48 -5.55
CA ILE A 176 22.18 24.14 -6.03
C ILE A 176 21.29 23.70 -7.20
N GLY A 177 20.23 24.47 -7.51
CA GLY A 177 19.27 24.15 -8.57
C GLY A 177 18.34 22.98 -8.27
N VAL A 178 18.30 22.50 -7.02
CA VAL A 178 17.46 21.37 -6.58
C VAL A 178 16.40 21.88 -5.60
N LEU A 179 15.16 21.36 -5.73
CA LEU A 179 14.07 21.63 -4.79
C LEU A 179 14.17 20.66 -3.63
N ASP A 180 14.21 21.20 -2.43
CA ASP A 180 13.94 20.45 -1.22
C ASP A 180 12.71 21.06 -0.53
N ALA A 181 12.13 20.33 0.42
CA ALA A 181 11.00 20.77 1.22
C ALA A 181 11.29 22.08 1.93
N LYS A 182 12.52 22.31 2.38
CA LYS A 182 12.89 23.56 3.05
C LYS A 182 12.75 24.76 2.13
N SER A 183 13.29 24.68 0.92
CA SER A 183 13.23 25.73 -0.09
C SER A 183 11.80 25.94 -0.58
N LEU A 184 11.03 24.85 -0.73
CA LEU A 184 9.61 24.90 -1.09
C LEU A 184 8.78 25.62 -0.02
N LEU A 185 8.97 25.31 1.26
CA LEU A 185 8.29 26.00 2.36
C LEU A 185 8.72 27.46 2.46
N GLN A 186 10.01 27.76 2.30
CA GLN A 186 10.49 29.14 2.30
C GLN A 186 9.87 29.95 1.15
N MET A 187 9.75 29.35 -0.04
CA MET A 187 9.04 29.96 -1.17
C MET A 187 7.58 30.22 -0.81
N ALA A 188 6.86 29.22 -0.30
CA ALA A 188 5.45 29.33 0.08
C ALA A 188 5.19 30.45 1.10
N LEU A 189 6.12 30.66 2.03
CA LEU A 189 6.05 31.71 3.05
C LEU A 189 6.47 33.10 2.54
N SER A 190 7.14 33.17 1.40
CA SER A 190 7.64 34.44 0.84
C SER A 190 6.67 35.12 -0.13
N LEU A 191 5.62 34.41 -0.57
CA LEU A 191 4.60 34.95 -1.47
C LEU A 191 3.70 35.94 -0.73
N GLU A 192 3.28 36.99 -1.43
CA GLU A 192 2.42 38.05 -0.87
C GLU A 192 1.07 37.52 -0.40
N HIS A 193 0.51 36.55 -1.14
CA HIS A 193 -0.72 35.87 -0.79
C HIS A 193 -0.41 34.55 -0.06
N PRO A 194 -1.11 34.25 1.06
CA PRO A 194 -0.88 33.02 1.80
C PRO A 194 -1.17 31.77 0.96
N VAL A 195 -0.14 30.95 0.76
CA VAL A 195 -0.29 29.63 0.15
C VAL A 195 -1.00 28.70 1.13
N ARG A 196 -2.09 28.08 0.68
CA ARG A 196 -2.84 27.08 1.45
C ARG A 196 -2.63 25.66 0.96
N VAL A 197 -2.19 25.49 -0.28
CA VAL A 197 -2.10 24.17 -0.90
C VAL A 197 -0.72 23.99 -1.52
N ILE A 198 -0.10 22.84 -1.27
CA ILE A 198 1.12 22.41 -1.96
C ILE A 198 0.84 21.02 -2.54
N LEU A 199 1.04 20.90 -3.85
CA LEU A 199 0.84 19.68 -4.62
C LEU A 199 2.16 19.25 -5.18
N ASP A 200 2.75 18.21 -4.58
CA ASP A 200 4.00 17.64 -5.04
C ASP A 200 3.78 16.64 -6.19
N VAL A 201 3.38 17.20 -7.34
CA VAL A 201 3.13 16.43 -8.57
C VAL A 201 4.45 15.97 -9.19
N GLY A 202 5.48 16.81 -9.12
CA GLY A 202 6.81 16.56 -9.67
C GLY A 202 7.69 15.64 -8.82
N ALA A 203 7.19 15.09 -7.70
CA ALA A 203 7.93 14.27 -6.74
C ALA A 203 9.25 14.93 -6.31
N GLN A 204 9.18 16.19 -5.91
CA GLN A 204 10.30 17.01 -5.51
C GLN A 204 10.57 16.97 -4.00
N VAL A 205 9.58 16.57 -3.20
CA VAL A 205 9.73 16.38 -1.75
C VAL A 205 10.02 14.89 -1.48
N LEU A 206 11.31 14.54 -1.42
CA LEU A 206 11.75 13.13 -1.27
C LEU A 206 12.28 12.82 0.12
N GLU A 207 12.70 13.84 0.85
CA GLU A 207 13.43 13.73 2.11
C GLU A 207 12.53 13.78 3.34
N LEU A 208 11.24 14.07 3.19
CA LEU A 208 10.25 14.10 4.27
C LEU A 208 9.06 13.20 3.95
N GLN A 209 8.55 12.55 4.99
CA GLN A 209 7.20 11.98 4.93
C GLN A 209 6.16 13.10 4.89
N ASN A 210 4.98 12.82 4.33
CA ASN A 210 3.88 13.79 4.24
C ASN A 210 3.54 14.44 5.59
N GLU A 211 3.48 13.63 6.67
CA GLU A 211 3.25 14.11 8.04
C GLU A 211 4.32 15.11 8.51
N GLU A 212 5.59 14.83 8.20
CA GLU A 212 6.72 15.67 8.59
C GLU A 212 6.71 16.98 7.82
N MET A 213 6.37 16.93 6.53
CA MET A 213 6.19 18.10 5.67
C MET A 213 5.11 19.03 6.24
N VAL A 214 3.89 18.51 6.49
CA VAL A 214 2.81 19.34 7.04
C VAL A 214 3.07 19.81 8.46
N ARG A 215 3.75 19.01 9.29
CA ARG A 215 4.11 19.43 10.65
C ARG A 215 5.06 20.62 10.63
N LYS A 216 6.09 20.58 9.78
CA LYS A 216 7.02 21.70 9.60
C LYS A 216 6.29 22.92 9.03
N TRP A 217 5.46 22.72 8.01
CA TRP A 217 4.73 23.82 7.40
C TRP A 217 3.76 24.50 8.37
N LEU A 218 2.96 23.71 9.09
CA LEU A 218 2.01 24.21 10.09
C LEU A 218 2.75 24.98 11.18
N PHE A 219 3.90 24.49 11.65
CA PHE A 219 4.71 25.19 12.64
C PHE A 219 5.21 26.56 12.17
N LEU A 220 5.50 26.72 10.88
CA LEU A 220 6.04 27.98 10.32
C LEU A 220 4.97 29.02 9.98
N VAL A 221 3.75 28.61 9.65
CA VAL A 221 2.65 29.54 9.34
C VAL A 221 2.04 30.11 10.61
N LEU A 222 1.55 31.35 10.54
CA LEU A 222 0.86 32.01 11.65
C LEU A 222 -0.46 31.30 11.99
N ASP A 223 -0.87 31.37 13.25
CA ASP A 223 -2.14 30.82 13.71
C ASP A 223 -3.34 31.47 12.99
N SER A 224 -3.23 32.75 12.63
CA SER A 224 -4.24 33.45 11.81
C SER A 224 -4.37 32.89 10.40
N THR A 225 -3.34 32.22 9.88
CA THR A 225 -3.33 31.64 8.54
C THR A 225 -3.91 30.23 8.55
N ALA A 226 -3.48 29.39 9.49
CA ALA A 226 -3.93 28.00 9.57
C ALA A 226 -3.87 27.41 10.98
N GLN A 227 -4.86 26.60 11.30
CA GLN A 227 -5.04 25.89 12.58
C GLN A 227 -4.82 24.38 12.45
N ALA A 228 -4.86 23.85 11.22
CA ALA A 228 -4.62 22.44 10.95
C ALA A 228 -4.01 22.23 9.57
N ALA A 229 -3.46 21.04 9.36
CA ALA A 229 -2.89 20.62 8.10
C ALA A 229 -3.42 19.26 7.65
N ILE A 230 -3.77 19.15 6.39
CA ILE A 230 -4.34 17.95 5.78
C ILE A 230 -3.27 17.27 4.94
N PHE A 231 -3.14 15.95 5.09
CA PHE A 231 -2.16 15.13 4.41
C PHE A 231 -2.63 13.67 4.34
N PHE A 232 -1.96 12.86 3.53
CA PHE A 232 -2.12 11.40 3.59
C PHE A 232 -1.03 10.78 4.46
N ASP A 233 -1.43 9.90 5.38
CA ASP A 233 -0.51 9.17 6.23
C ASP A 233 0.17 8.00 5.49
N ARG A 234 1.00 7.23 6.21
CA ARG A 234 1.70 6.05 5.67
C ARG A 234 0.76 4.89 5.28
N HIS A 235 -0.47 4.88 5.79
CA HIS A 235 -1.50 3.91 5.48
C HIS A 235 -2.39 4.37 4.32
N ASN A 236 -2.05 5.51 3.69
CA ASN A 236 -2.79 6.12 2.61
C ASN A 236 -4.22 6.54 3.03
N GLU A 237 -4.37 6.93 4.29
CA GLU A 237 -5.59 7.54 4.83
C GLU A 237 -5.44 9.06 4.89
N LEU A 238 -6.52 9.78 4.57
CA LEU A 238 -6.55 11.23 4.63
C LEU A 238 -6.72 11.67 6.09
N CYS A 239 -5.72 12.39 6.61
CA CYS A 239 -5.60 12.79 8.00
C CYS A 239 -5.51 14.31 8.16
N VAL A 240 -5.79 14.76 9.38
CA VAL A 240 -5.64 16.14 9.83
C VAL A 240 -4.65 16.17 10.99
N LEU A 241 -3.68 17.06 10.93
CA LEU A 241 -2.77 17.42 12.01
C LEU A 241 -3.14 18.80 12.56
N SER A 242 -3.55 18.88 13.82
CA SER A 242 -3.85 20.15 14.52
C SER A 242 -2.63 20.72 15.25
N ARG A 243 -2.72 21.99 15.67
CA ARG A 243 -1.65 22.72 16.39
C ARG A 243 -1.21 22.07 17.70
N ASP A 244 -2.11 21.37 18.37
CA ASP A 244 -1.85 20.59 19.59
C ASP A 244 -1.08 19.27 19.31
N ARG A 245 -0.73 19.01 18.05
CA ARG A 245 -0.03 17.82 17.55
C ARG A 245 -0.89 16.55 17.54
N THR A 246 -2.21 16.69 17.67
CA THR A 246 -3.14 15.59 17.48
C THR A 246 -3.27 15.26 16.00
N VAL A 247 -3.26 13.96 15.68
CA VAL A 247 -3.52 13.45 14.32
C VAL A 247 -4.81 12.64 14.38
N GLU A 248 -5.74 12.94 13.47
CA GLU A 248 -7.02 12.25 13.36
C GLU A 248 -7.42 12.07 11.89
N LEU A 249 -8.39 11.20 11.62
CA LEU A 249 -8.94 11.03 10.27
C LEU A 249 -9.70 12.29 9.84
N PHE A 250 -9.52 12.70 8.59
CA PHE A 250 -10.15 13.90 8.04
C PHE A 250 -11.68 13.87 8.17
N LEU A 251 -12.30 12.73 7.85
CA LEU A 251 -13.77 12.58 7.87
C LEU A 251 -14.40 12.76 9.25
N THR A 252 -13.66 12.49 10.33
CA THR A 252 -14.13 12.65 11.71
C THR A 252 -13.73 13.99 12.33
N SER A 253 -12.79 14.69 11.69
CA SER A 253 -12.25 15.95 12.19
C SER A 253 -13.25 17.11 12.02
N PRO A 254 -13.37 18.03 13.00
CA PRO A 254 -14.13 19.26 12.80
C PRO A 254 -13.57 20.13 11.67
N PHE A 255 -12.30 19.95 11.29
CA PHE A 255 -11.65 20.67 10.21
C PHE A 255 -12.18 20.32 8.81
N ALA A 256 -12.87 19.18 8.64
CA ALA A 256 -13.56 18.88 7.38
C ALA A 256 -14.64 19.92 7.01
N LYS A 257 -15.13 20.70 7.99
CA LYS A 257 -16.08 21.80 7.79
C LYS A 257 -15.43 23.19 7.93
N GLN A 258 -14.12 23.27 8.12
CA GLN A 258 -13.36 24.50 8.36
C GLN A 258 -12.10 24.52 7.47
N MET A 259 -12.31 24.27 6.18
CA MET A 259 -11.24 24.22 5.17
C MET A 259 -10.51 25.56 5.03
N ASP A 260 -11.18 26.67 5.36
CA ASP A 260 -10.61 28.02 5.48
C ASP A 260 -9.51 28.14 6.55
N LYS A 261 -9.42 27.19 7.47
CA LYS A 261 -8.40 27.13 8.52
C LYS A 261 -7.33 26.07 8.27
N CYS A 262 -7.36 25.42 7.11
CA CYS A 262 -6.46 24.32 6.80
C CYS A 262 -5.38 24.73 5.78
N ILE A 263 -4.22 24.10 5.89
CA ILE A 263 -3.26 23.95 4.81
C ILE A 263 -3.27 22.51 4.30
N VAL A 264 -2.95 22.28 3.04
CA VAL A 264 -3.07 20.97 2.39
C VAL A 264 -1.78 20.61 1.69
N PHE A 265 -1.21 19.45 2.00
CA PHE A 265 -0.10 18.89 1.26
C PHE A 265 -0.49 17.53 0.66
N LEU A 266 -0.38 17.40 -0.65
CA LEU A 266 -0.64 16.16 -1.38
C LEU A 266 0.54 15.82 -2.29
N SER A 267 0.93 14.55 -2.35
CA SER A 267 2.07 14.08 -3.15
C SER A 267 1.68 12.91 -4.05
N GLY A 268 2.23 12.85 -5.26
CA GLY A 268 2.18 11.64 -6.09
C GLY A 268 0.78 11.05 -6.31
N ALA A 269 0.58 9.78 -5.92
CA ALA A 269 -0.69 9.07 -6.13
C ALA A 269 -1.86 9.63 -5.30
N ASN A 270 -1.58 10.37 -4.22
CA ASN A 270 -2.58 10.95 -3.32
C ASN A 270 -3.40 12.08 -3.95
N LEU A 271 -2.98 12.58 -5.10
CA LEU A 271 -3.68 13.59 -5.88
C LEU A 271 -4.89 12.99 -6.63
N ILE A 272 -4.87 11.70 -6.95
CA ILE A 272 -5.90 11.08 -7.79
C ILE A 272 -7.12 10.75 -6.91
N GLY A 273 -8.27 11.34 -7.27
CA GLY A 273 -9.56 11.04 -6.65
C GLY A 273 -9.80 11.72 -5.30
N THR A 274 -8.90 12.59 -4.85
CA THR A 274 -9.07 13.38 -3.62
C THR A 274 -9.85 14.66 -3.93
N HIS A 275 -11.03 14.81 -3.33
CA HIS A 275 -11.85 16.02 -3.44
C HIS A 275 -11.84 16.76 -2.10
N LEU A 276 -11.39 18.01 -2.11
CA LEU A 276 -11.36 18.90 -0.94
C LEU A 276 -12.07 20.20 -1.29
N ASP A 277 -13.03 20.60 -0.46
CA ASP A 277 -13.80 21.83 -0.66
C ASP A 277 -12.99 23.04 -0.16
N LEU A 278 -12.05 23.49 -0.98
CA LEU A 278 -11.16 24.61 -0.65
C LEU A 278 -11.86 25.96 -0.89
N PRO A 279 -11.55 26.99 -0.08
CA PRO A 279 -11.99 28.37 -0.35
C PRO A 279 -11.56 28.86 -1.73
N GLU A 280 -12.41 29.65 -2.40
CA GLU A 280 -12.17 30.15 -3.77
C GLU A 280 -10.90 31.02 -3.89
N ASP A 281 -10.45 31.64 -2.81
CA ASP A 281 -9.25 32.48 -2.74
C ASP A 281 -7.97 31.70 -2.36
N SER A 282 -8.04 30.36 -2.34
CA SER A 282 -6.90 29.52 -1.98
C SER A 282 -5.81 29.55 -3.05
N MET A 283 -4.61 29.93 -2.64
CA MET A 283 -3.41 29.83 -3.49
C MET A 283 -2.75 28.46 -3.33
N ALA A 284 -2.39 27.86 -4.46
CA ALA A 284 -1.69 26.58 -4.53
C ALA A 284 -0.29 26.73 -5.15
N ILE A 285 0.66 25.95 -4.67
CA ILE A 285 1.93 25.68 -5.36
C ILE A 285 1.86 24.27 -5.94
N VAL A 286 2.20 24.13 -7.22
CA VAL A 286 2.30 22.85 -7.91
C VAL A 286 3.75 22.62 -8.31
N THR A 287 4.36 21.54 -7.84
CA THR A 287 5.75 21.23 -8.20
C THR A 287 5.84 20.58 -9.58
N LEU A 288 6.90 20.92 -10.31
CA LEU A 288 7.21 20.35 -11.63
C LEU A 288 8.52 19.59 -11.55
N GLY A 289 8.58 18.44 -12.23
CA GLY A 289 9.75 17.56 -12.20
C GLY A 289 10.01 16.87 -13.54
N PRO A 290 11.21 16.29 -13.74
CA PRO A 290 11.54 15.57 -14.96
C PRO A 290 10.58 14.40 -15.24
N GLY A 291 10.19 14.22 -16.50
CA GLY A 291 9.30 13.13 -16.91
C GLY A 291 7.84 13.29 -16.51
N LEU A 292 7.46 14.46 -15.96
CA LEU A 292 6.06 14.76 -15.67
C LEU A 292 5.25 14.88 -16.96
N THR A 293 4.15 14.12 -17.05
CA THR A 293 3.22 14.20 -18.18
C THR A 293 2.20 15.32 -17.96
N LYS A 294 1.65 15.85 -19.05
CA LYS A 294 0.54 16.81 -19.02
C LYS A 294 -0.60 16.30 -18.13
N ASP A 295 -1.04 15.05 -18.31
CA ASP A 295 -2.16 14.49 -17.53
C ASP A 295 -1.90 14.48 -16.02
N ARG A 296 -0.68 14.11 -15.59
CA ARG A 296 -0.32 14.16 -14.17
C ARG A 296 -0.28 15.58 -13.62
N LEU A 297 0.24 16.53 -14.41
CA LEU A 297 0.18 17.95 -14.05
C LEU A 297 -1.27 18.42 -13.90
N MET A 298 -2.14 18.03 -14.82
CA MET A 298 -3.56 18.42 -14.78
C MET A 298 -4.33 17.80 -13.61
N GLN A 299 -3.92 16.64 -13.09
CA GLN A 299 -4.51 16.06 -11.88
C GLN A 299 -4.22 16.90 -10.63
N GLY A 300 -3.17 17.72 -10.63
CA GLY A 300 -2.86 18.68 -9.58
C GLY A 300 -3.46 20.06 -9.81
N ASN A 301 -4.34 20.27 -10.79
CA ASN A 301 -4.99 21.57 -10.99
C ASN A 301 -6.42 21.53 -10.45
N PHE A 302 -6.71 22.45 -9.54
CA PHE A 302 -8.03 22.69 -8.94
C PHE A 302 -8.74 23.84 -9.65
#